data_AF-A0A9E6R7Z8-F1
#
_entry.id   AF-A0A9E6R7Z8-F1
#
_cell.length_a   1.000
_cell.length_b   1.000
_cell.length_c   1.000
_cell.angle_alpha   90.00
_cell.angle_beta   90.00
_cell.angle_gamma   90.00
#
_symmetry.space_group_name_H-M   'P 1'
#
loop_
_entity.id
_entity.type
_entity.pdbx_description
1 polymer ?
#
loop_
_entity_poly.entity_id
_entity_poly.type
_entity_poly.pdbx_seq_one_letter_code
_entity_poly.pdbx_strand_id
1 'polypeptide(L)'
;MAVPQSVNNRSFPWVLCGRIASEPAPERASDFLSKLSCLRSFNWLSEQAAGQENEGPMASCVCCQMPHFRVEALRALGGWDASNVTEDADLGLRLAASGLRTETIPSVTWEEAPISLGVWLKQRTRWMKGYMVTALVHGRSPGRLLLHAGPFGFAAAQLAVSGVALSALAFPIVLAAFLWSGLTGGLFAAPTGVADAALTAFHFANLILGFAGALACGWMGVDRRLPGRLALSLVTLPIYWLLVGLAAWRALFQILAGQTHSWEKTPHGLSRRRATPLQP
;
A
#
# COMPACT_ATOMS: atom_id res chain seq x y z
N MET A 1 16.80 15.68 12.64
CA MET A 1 17.85 15.21 13.58
C MET A 1 18.78 14.24 12.87
N ALA A 2 20.07 14.32 13.14
CA ALA A 2 21.04 13.31 12.71
C ALA A 2 21.09 12.19 13.77
N VAL A 3 20.95 10.94 13.34
CA VAL A 3 21.05 9.78 14.24
C VAL A 3 22.51 9.62 14.69
N PRO A 4 22.80 9.41 16.00
CA PRO A 4 24.17 9.28 16.50
C PRO A 4 24.95 8.17 15.78
N GLN A 5 26.26 8.36 15.53
CA GLN A 5 27.07 7.36 14.82
C GLN A 5 27.16 6.00 15.55
N SER A 6 26.96 5.96 16.86
CA SER A 6 26.84 4.72 17.64
C SER A 6 25.65 3.84 17.23
N VAL A 7 24.61 4.46 16.68
CA VAL A 7 23.40 3.82 16.11
C VAL A 7 23.55 3.59 14.59
N ASN A 8 24.75 3.75 14.02
CA ASN A 8 25.02 3.49 12.60
C ASN A 8 26.04 2.34 12.39
N ASN A 9 26.26 1.52 13.42
CA ASN A 9 27.13 0.35 13.34
C ASN A 9 26.62 -0.69 12.30
N ARG A 10 27.34 -0.81 11.18
CA ARG A 10 26.90 -1.49 9.94
C ARG A 10 26.68 -3.01 10.04
N SER A 11 26.85 -3.60 11.22
CA SER A 11 26.94 -5.06 11.40
C SER A 11 25.59 -5.78 11.48
N PHE A 12 24.47 -5.08 11.62
CA PHE A 12 23.12 -5.68 11.71
C PHE A 12 22.03 -4.76 11.14
N PRO A 13 20.95 -5.31 10.55
CA PRO A 13 19.78 -4.53 10.17
C PRO A 13 19.16 -3.82 11.37
N TRP A 14 18.68 -2.58 11.15
CA TRP A 14 18.16 -1.72 12.22
C TRP A 14 16.69 -1.97 12.52
N VAL A 15 15.98 -2.48 11.51
CA VAL A 15 14.59 -2.89 11.58
C VAL A 15 14.42 -4.20 10.83
N LEU A 16 13.74 -5.12 11.49
CA LEU A 16 13.39 -6.41 10.94
C LEU A 16 11.86 -6.48 10.79
N CYS A 17 11.39 -6.70 9.57
CA CYS A 17 9.97 -6.79 9.26
C CYS A 17 9.56 -8.22 8.96
N GLY A 18 8.62 -8.79 9.73
CA GLY A 18 8.02 -10.08 9.38
C GLY A 18 7.22 -9.98 8.08
N ARG A 19 7.17 -11.07 7.29
CA ARG A 19 6.20 -11.15 6.18
C ARG A 19 4.81 -11.38 6.77
N ILE A 20 3.82 -10.86 6.08
CA ILE A 20 2.44 -10.94 6.52
C ILE A 20 1.71 -11.87 5.57
N ALA A 21 0.75 -12.63 6.08
CA ALA A 21 -0.24 -13.28 5.27
C ALA A 21 -1.60 -12.95 5.90
N SER A 22 -2.56 -12.44 5.12
CA SER A 22 -3.92 -12.35 5.64
C SER A 22 -4.51 -13.74 5.62
N GLU A 23 -5.11 -14.21 6.72
CA GLU A 23 -5.68 -15.56 6.75
C GLU A 23 -6.83 -15.58 5.75
N PRO A 24 -6.75 -16.38 4.66
CA PRO A 24 -7.97 -16.72 3.98
C PRO A 24 -8.71 -17.53 5.03
N ALA A 25 -9.83 -17.05 5.58
CA ALA A 25 -10.77 -17.96 6.23
C ALA A 25 -11.27 -18.88 5.10
N PRO A 26 -10.66 -20.07 4.85
CA PRO A 26 -10.85 -20.75 3.58
C PRO A 26 -12.26 -21.32 3.50
N GLU A 27 -12.88 -21.53 4.66
CA GLU A 27 -14.22 -22.07 4.88
C GLU A 27 -15.31 -20.99 4.87
N ARG A 28 -14.95 -19.69 4.87
CA ARG A 28 -15.93 -18.59 4.83
C ARG A 28 -15.54 -17.39 3.97
N ALA A 29 -14.58 -17.55 3.07
CA ALA A 29 -14.42 -16.66 1.92
C ALA A 29 -15.57 -16.88 0.91
N SER A 30 -16.82 -16.92 1.37
CA SER A 30 -18.02 -16.84 0.53
C SER A 30 -18.23 -15.40 0.05
N ASP A 31 -17.95 -14.45 0.94
CA ASP A 31 -18.31 -13.05 0.73
C ASP A 31 -17.26 -12.31 -0.09
N PHE A 32 -17.75 -11.55 -1.08
CA PHE A 32 -16.98 -10.77 -2.05
C PHE A 32 -15.85 -9.95 -1.41
N LEU A 33 -16.09 -9.35 -0.24
CA LEU A 33 -15.13 -8.50 0.47
C LEU A 33 -13.98 -9.25 1.12
N SER A 34 -14.22 -10.48 1.59
CA SER A 34 -13.17 -11.33 2.17
C SER A 34 -12.25 -11.85 1.08
N LYS A 35 -12.80 -12.23 -0.09
CA LYS A 35 -12.02 -12.62 -1.28
C LYS A 35 -11.14 -11.47 -1.77
N LEU A 36 -11.71 -10.26 -1.88
CA LEU A 36 -10.99 -9.06 -2.30
C LEU A 36 -9.92 -8.60 -1.30
N SER A 37 -10.19 -8.72 -0.01
CA SER A 37 -9.22 -8.38 1.04
C SER A 37 -8.03 -9.34 1.02
N CYS A 38 -8.26 -10.64 0.79
CA CYS A 38 -7.19 -11.61 0.54
C CYS A 38 -6.40 -11.27 -0.72
N LEU A 39 -7.06 -11.04 -1.85
CA LEU A 39 -6.38 -10.71 -3.11
C LEU A 39 -5.48 -9.48 -2.99
N ARG A 40 -5.89 -8.43 -2.25
CA ARG A 40 -5.02 -7.26 -2.04
C ARG A 40 -3.81 -7.58 -1.19
N SER A 41 -3.98 -8.26 -0.05
CA SER A 41 -2.83 -8.57 0.82
C SER A 41 -1.76 -9.28 0.00
N PHE A 42 -2.16 -10.23 -0.85
CA PHE A 42 -1.23 -10.98 -1.69
C PHE A 42 -0.73 -10.22 -2.93
N ASN A 43 -1.54 -9.38 -3.59
CA ASN A 43 -1.06 -8.55 -4.70
C ASN A 43 0.01 -7.55 -4.22
N TRP A 44 -0.25 -6.90 -3.08
CA TRP A 44 0.68 -5.97 -2.43
C TRP A 44 1.96 -6.68 -1.91
N LEU A 45 1.82 -7.87 -1.31
CA LEU A 45 2.96 -8.69 -0.91
C LEU A 45 3.76 -9.25 -2.10
N SER A 46 3.10 -9.50 -3.25
CA SER A 46 3.78 -9.95 -4.46
C SER A 46 4.60 -8.84 -5.11
N GLU A 47 4.08 -7.60 -5.09
CA GLU A 47 4.81 -6.39 -5.50
C GLU A 47 6.02 -6.14 -4.60
N GLN A 48 5.90 -6.39 -3.28
CA GLN A 48 7.06 -6.31 -2.38
C GLN A 48 8.03 -7.49 -2.48
N ALA A 49 7.53 -8.72 -2.71
CA ALA A 49 8.38 -9.90 -2.85
C ALA A 49 9.18 -9.88 -4.16
N ALA A 50 8.62 -9.36 -5.25
CA ALA A 50 9.32 -9.22 -6.53
C ALA A 50 10.45 -8.18 -6.48
N GLY A 51 10.34 -7.16 -5.62
CA GLY A 51 11.40 -6.16 -5.40
C GLY A 51 12.49 -6.56 -4.40
N GLN A 52 12.33 -7.67 -3.66
CA GLN A 52 13.19 -7.98 -2.50
C GLN A 52 14.37 -8.93 -2.77
N GLU A 53 14.45 -9.56 -3.94
CA GLU A 53 15.60 -10.44 -4.22
C GLU A 53 16.85 -9.66 -4.67
N ASN A 54 16.76 -8.35 -4.99
CA ASN A 54 17.93 -7.55 -5.39
C ASN A 54 17.85 -6.02 -5.22
N GLU A 55 16.74 -5.43 -4.75
CA GLU A 55 16.63 -3.96 -4.62
C GLU A 55 16.72 -3.47 -3.17
N GLY A 56 17.30 -2.27 -3.02
CA GLY A 56 17.85 -1.76 -1.77
C GLY A 56 16.87 -1.57 -0.58
N PRO A 57 17.42 -1.14 0.58
CA PRO A 57 16.86 -1.29 1.94
C PRO A 57 15.58 -0.50 2.28
N MET A 58 14.87 0.02 1.28
CA MET A 58 13.84 1.05 1.44
C MET A 58 12.41 0.52 1.28
N ALA A 59 12.18 -0.40 0.34
CA ALA A 59 10.84 -0.92 0.05
C ALA A 59 10.22 -1.70 1.23
N SER A 60 11.07 -2.26 2.11
CA SER A 60 10.63 -3.10 3.23
C SER A 60 9.98 -2.34 4.39
N CYS A 61 10.23 -1.03 4.56
CA CYS A 61 9.90 -0.38 5.84
C CYS A 61 8.62 0.46 5.84
N VAL A 62 8.14 0.91 4.67
CA VAL A 62 6.96 1.79 4.54
C VAL A 62 5.65 1.08 4.93
N CYS A 63 5.66 -0.25 5.06
CA CYS A 63 4.43 -1.04 5.19
C CYS A 63 4.51 -2.14 6.26
N CYS A 64 5.45 -2.03 7.19
CA CYS A 64 5.66 -3.08 8.17
C CYS A 64 4.58 -3.03 9.26
N GLN A 65 3.59 -3.94 9.20
CA GLN A 65 2.56 -4.03 10.24
C GLN A 65 3.09 -4.75 11.51
N MET A 66 4.17 -5.54 11.40
CA MET A 66 4.88 -6.16 12.53
C MET A 66 6.37 -5.85 12.54
N PRO A 67 6.74 -4.63 12.92
CA PRO A 67 8.13 -4.23 12.94
C PRO A 67 8.83 -4.61 14.25
N HIS A 68 10.04 -5.14 14.12
CA HIS A 68 10.98 -5.29 15.23
C HIS A 68 12.04 -4.21 15.11
N PHE A 69 12.08 -3.31 16.10
CA PHE A 69 13.02 -2.19 16.13
C PHE A 69 14.06 -2.40 17.22
N ARG A 70 15.29 -1.93 16.96
CA ARG A 70 16.21 -1.59 18.04
C ARG A 70 15.66 -0.39 18.81
N VAL A 71 15.55 -0.52 20.13
CA VAL A 71 14.99 0.52 21.00
C VAL A 71 15.78 1.82 20.87
N GLU A 72 17.10 1.73 20.73
CA GLU A 72 17.99 2.89 20.58
C GLU A 72 17.70 3.65 19.29
N ALA A 73 17.47 2.94 18.17
CA ALA A 73 17.13 3.53 16.90
C ALA A 73 15.76 4.22 16.94
N LEU A 74 14.76 3.57 17.53
CA LEU A 74 13.42 4.16 17.69
C LEU A 74 13.48 5.44 18.54
N ARG A 75 14.22 5.42 19.66
CA ARG A 75 14.41 6.60 20.52
C ARG A 75 15.18 7.71 19.81
N ALA A 76 16.22 7.38 19.05
CA ALA A 76 16.99 8.36 18.28
C ALA A 76 16.16 9.06 17.19
N LEU A 77 15.13 8.40 16.67
CA LEU A 77 14.20 8.96 15.68
C LEU A 77 13.02 9.73 16.30
N GLY A 78 12.93 9.81 17.62
CA GLY A 78 11.83 10.48 18.32
C GLY A 78 10.59 9.61 18.53
N GLY A 79 10.69 8.28 18.34
CA GLY A 79 9.59 7.36 18.56
C GLY A 79 8.52 7.38 17.46
N TRP A 80 7.32 6.93 17.81
CA TRP A 80 6.14 6.96 16.95
C TRP A 80 5.51 8.35 16.92
N ASP A 81 5.09 8.79 15.74
CA ASP A 81 4.31 10.01 15.62
C ASP A 81 2.85 9.73 15.98
N ALA A 82 2.43 10.15 17.19
CA ALA A 82 1.06 9.96 17.67
C ALA A 82 0.01 10.76 16.86
N SER A 83 0.46 11.71 16.05
CA SER A 83 -0.41 12.49 15.19
C SER A 83 -0.63 11.79 13.83
N ASN A 84 0.25 10.89 13.41
CA ASN A 84 0.06 10.17 12.16
C ASN A 84 -0.76 8.89 12.38
N VAL A 85 -1.81 8.69 11.57
CA VAL A 85 -2.65 7.48 11.63
C VAL A 85 -2.06 6.30 10.85
N THR A 86 -0.94 6.51 10.15
CA THR A 86 -0.05 5.49 9.58
C THR A 86 1.37 5.77 10.07
N GLU A 87 1.56 5.59 11.37
CA GLU A 87 2.81 5.80 12.07
C GLU A 87 3.94 4.89 11.54
N ASP A 88 3.59 3.75 10.96
CA ASP A 88 4.47 2.78 10.30
C ASP A 88 5.13 3.33 9.04
N ALA A 89 4.33 3.88 8.12
CA ALA A 89 4.82 4.47 6.89
C ALA A 89 5.73 5.67 7.17
N ASP A 90 5.34 6.53 8.12
CA ASP A 90 6.14 7.68 8.54
C ASP A 90 7.49 7.25 9.14
N LEU A 91 7.47 6.30 10.07
CA LEU A 91 8.69 5.80 10.69
C LEU A 91 9.60 5.12 9.66
N GLY A 92 9.03 4.37 8.71
CA GLY A 92 9.75 3.79 7.58
C GLY A 92 10.52 4.82 6.75
N LEU A 93 9.89 5.95 6.42
CA LEU A 93 10.55 7.04 5.71
C LEU A 93 11.60 7.75 6.58
N ARG A 94 11.34 7.93 7.88
CA ARG A 94 12.32 8.54 8.81
C ARG A 94 13.58 7.69 8.99
N LEU A 95 13.43 6.36 9.01
CA LEU A 95 14.55 5.42 9.05
C LEU A 95 15.45 5.59 7.82
N ALA A 96 14.83 5.60 6.64
CA ALA A 96 15.57 5.74 5.39
C ALA A 96 16.18 7.13 5.19
N ALA A 97 15.47 8.19 5.56
CA ALA A 97 15.99 9.56 5.60
C ALA A 97 17.13 9.74 6.62
N SER A 98 17.35 8.76 7.50
CA SER A 98 18.46 8.71 8.45
C SER A 98 19.56 7.73 8.04
N GLY A 99 19.46 7.11 6.85
CA GLY A 99 20.41 6.13 6.34
C GLY A 99 20.37 4.77 7.03
N LEU A 100 19.33 4.49 7.82
CA LEU A 100 19.15 3.21 8.49
C LEU A 100 18.58 2.17 7.52
N ARG A 101 19.02 0.92 7.69
CA ARG A 101 18.65 -0.21 6.83
C ARG A 101 17.57 -1.08 7.46
N THR A 102 16.74 -1.64 6.60
CA THR A 102 15.56 -2.41 6.97
C THR A 102 15.57 -3.70 6.15
N GLU A 103 15.25 -4.81 6.79
CA GLU A 103 15.29 -6.15 6.20
C GLU A 103 14.04 -6.94 6.57
N THR A 104 13.68 -7.94 5.76
CA THR A 104 12.57 -8.83 6.07
C THR A 104 13.02 -10.09 6.79
N ILE A 105 12.29 -10.46 7.85
CA ILE A 105 12.42 -11.77 8.48
C ILE A 105 11.56 -12.77 7.69
N PRO A 106 12.04 -13.99 7.42
CA PRO A 106 11.23 -15.08 6.89
C PRO A 106 10.26 -15.64 7.96
N SER A 107 9.43 -14.78 8.55
CA SER A 107 8.33 -15.12 9.45
C SER A 107 7.00 -14.75 8.79
N VAL A 108 5.92 -15.46 9.13
CA VAL A 108 4.57 -15.19 8.64
C VAL A 108 3.68 -14.82 9.81
N THR A 109 3.00 -13.70 9.70
CA THR A 109 2.04 -13.25 10.70
C THR A 109 0.65 -13.13 10.09
N TRP A 110 -0.36 -13.59 10.84
CA TRP A 110 -1.73 -13.65 10.36
C TRP A 110 -2.55 -12.49 10.92
N GLU A 111 -3.16 -11.71 10.03
CA GLU A 111 -4.10 -10.63 10.40
C GLU A 111 -5.54 -11.01 10.08
N GLU A 112 -6.46 -10.58 10.94
CA GLU A 112 -7.90 -10.71 10.72
C GLU A 112 -8.36 -9.79 9.57
N ALA A 113 -8.92 -10.39 8.51
CA ALA A 113 -9.50 -9.64 7.41
C ALA A 113 -10.84 -9.00 7.84
N PRO A 114 -11.13 -7.74 7.41
CA PRO A 114 -12.40 -7.10 7.71
C PRO A 114 -13.57 -7.87 7.10
N ILE A 115 -14.60 -8.13 7.91
CA ILE A 115 -15.77 -8.94 7.54
C ILE A 115 -16.96 -8.13 7.00
N SER A 116 -16.92 -6.80 7.05
CA SER A 116 -17.99 -5.93 6.56
C SER A 116 -17.45 -4.72 5.81
N LEU A 117 -18.24 -4.20 4.86
CA LEU A 117 -17.84 -3.05 4.03
C LEU A 117 -17.57 -1.80 4.87
N GLY A 118 -18.38 -1.56 5.90
CA GLY A 118 -18.21 -0.41 6.78
C GLY A 118 -16.89 -0.44 7.57
N VAL A 119 -16.51 -1.62 8.07
CA VAL A 119 -15.23 -1.82 8.78
C VAL A 119 -14.06 -1.67 7.80
N TRP A 120 -14.18 -2.29 6.62
CA TRP A 120 -13.19 -2.18 5.55
C TRP A 120 -12.99 -0.72 5.12
N LEU A 121 -14.08 0.04 4.91
CA LEU A 121 -14.00 1.43 4.46
C LEU A 121 -13.31 2.32 5.48
N LYS A 122 -13.62 2.15 6.78
CA LYS A 122 -12.92 2.86 7.87
C LYS A 122 -11.43 2.54 7.87
N GLN A 123 -11.06 1.26 7.76
CA GLN A 123 -9.67 0.81 7.72
C GLN A 123 -8.92 1.41 6.51
N ARG A 124 -9.51 1.37 5.31
CA ARG A 124 -8.87 1.93 4.10
C ARG A 124 -8.81 3.45 4.11
N THR A 125 -9.81 4.11 4.68
CA THR A 125 -9.78 5.58 4.87
C THR A 125 -8.61 5.96 5.76
N ARG A 126 -8.37 5.22 6.86
CA ARG A 126 -7.21 5.44 7.73
C ARG A 126 -5.90 5.35 6.95
N TRP A 127 -5.72 4.31 6.15
CA TRP A 127 -4.49 4.10 5.38
C TRP A 127 -4.25 5.20 4.35
N MET A 128 -5.27 5.54 3.56
CA MET A 128 -5.16 6.61 2.57
C MET A 128 -4.87 7.96 3.22
N LYS A 129 -5.54 8.24 4.35
CA LYS A 129 -5.30 9.46 5.13
C LYS A 129 -3.87 9.55 5.61
N GLY A 130 -3.36 8.48 6.22
CA GLY A 130 -2.00 8.47 6.72
C GLY A 130 -0.96 8.55 5.60
N TYR A 131 -1.20 7.92 4.44
CA TYR A 131 -0.33 8.09 3.27
C TYR A 131 -0.31 9.54 2.77
N MET A 132 -1.47 10.20 2.67
CA MET A 132 -1.52 11.62 2.29
C MET A 132 -0.79 12.51 3.28
N VAL A 133 -1.01 12.31 4.59
CA VAL A 133 -0.31 13.07 5.65
C VAL A 133 1.19 12.82 5.60
N THR A 134 1.62 11.57 5.48
CA THR A 134 3.03 11.17 5.37
C THR A 134 3.69 11.80 4.15
N ALA A 135 3.03 11.76 2.98
CA ALA A 135 3.50 12.41 1.77
C ALA A 135 3.68 13.92 1.96
N LEU A 136 2.72 14.60 2.58
CA LEU A 136 2.80 16.04 2.85
C LEU A 136 3.92 16.40 3.83
N VAL A 137 4.11 15.61 4.89
CA VAL A 137 5.14 15.84 5.91
C VAL A 137 6.54 15.63 5.33
N HIS A 138 6.77 14.49 4.67
CA HIS A 138 8.08 14.17 4.08
C HIS A 138 8.37 14.97 2.81
N GLY A 139 7.33 15.41 2.10
CA GLY A 139 7.44 16.32 0.96
C GLY A 139 7.92 17.73 1.31
N ARG A 140 7.90 18.15 2.58
CA ARG A 140 8.46 19.45 3.02
C ARG A 140 9.98 19.49 2.97
N SER A 141 10.65 18.35 3.08
CA SER A 141 12.12 18.28 3.11
C SER A 141 12.65 17.01 2.42
N PRO A 142 12.36 16.81 1.12
CA PRO A 142 12.66 15.57 0.41
C PRO A 142 14.16 15.31 0.26
N GLY A 143 15.00 16.35 0.39
CA GLY A 143 16.44 16.27 0.18
C GLY A 143 17.13 15.23 1.07
N ARG A 144 16.72 15.09 2.34
CA ARG A 144 17.34 14.08 3.24
C ARG A 144 17.03 12.66 2.79
N LEU A 145 15.80 12.43 2.33
CA LEU A 145 15.40 11.14 1.79
C LEU A 145 16.17 10.83 0.51
N LEU A 146 16.26 11.79 -0.41
CA LEU A 146 17.00 11.64 -1.66
C LEU A 146 18.49 11.38 -1.43
N LEU A 147 19.12 12.09 -0.48
CA LEU A 147 20.54 11.94 -0.16
C LEU A 147 20.86 10.55 0.42
N HIS A 148 20.02 10.04 1.33
CA HIS A 148 20.30 8.78 2.04
C HIS A 148 19.74 7.53 1.36
N ALA A 149 18.60 7.64 0.67
CA ALA A 149 17.97 6.53 -0.05
C ALA A 149 18.40 6.46 -1.52
N GLY A 150 19.04 7.52 -2.04
CA GLY A 150 19.34 7.68 -3.46
C GLY A 150 18.09 7.95 -4.32
N PRO A 151 18.25 8.21 -5.62
CA PRO A 151 17.14 8.51 -6.52
C PRO A 151 16.15 7.36 -6.65
N PHE A 152 16.63 6.11 -6.66
CA PHE A 152 15.78 4.93 -6.74
C PHE A 152 14.95 4.72 -5.47
N GLY A 153 15.59 4.76 -4.29
CA GLY A 153 14.88 4.64 -3.03
C GLY A 153 13.90 5.79 -2.79
N PHE A 154 14.26 7.01 -3.21
CA PHE A 154 13.36 8.15 -3.21
C PHE A 154 12.14 7.91 -4.11
N ALA A 155 12.33 7.48 -5.36
CA ALA A 155 11.24 7.17 -6.27
C ALA A 155 10.33 6.06 -5.71
N ALA A 156 10.91 4.98 -5.17
CA ALA A 156 10.17 3.89 -4.55
C ALA A 156 9.32 4.39 -3.36
N ALA A 157 9.88 5.22 -2.49
CA ALA A 157 9.15 5.83 -1.37
C ALA A 157 8.01 6.74 -1.84
N GLN A 158 8.26 7.57 -2.85
CA GLN A 158 7.23 8.44 -3.42
C GLN A 158 6.11 7.62 -4.06
N LEU A 159 6.43 6.54 -4.78
CA LEU A 159 5.43 5.64 -5.36
C LEU A 159 4.62 4.91 -4.27
N ALA A 160 5.29 4.41 -3.22
CA ALA A 160 4.66 3.65 -2.14
C ALA A 160 3.68 4.49 -1.30
N VAL A 161 3.95 5.79 -1.12
CA VAL A 161 3.11 6.69 -0.31
C VAL A 161 2.26 7.61 -1.19
N SER A 162 2.90 8.50 -1.93
CA SER A 162 2.22 9.51 -2.76
C SER A 162 1.56 8.87 -3.98
N GLY A 163 2.25 7.95 -4.66
CA GLY A 163 1.75 7.27 -5.86
C GLY A 163 0.47 6.47 -5.57
N VAL A 164 0.45 5.71 -4.47
CA VAL A 164 -0.74 4.97 -4.02
C VAL A 164 -1.90 5.92 -3.70
N ALA A 165 -1.66 7.00 -2.96
CA ALA A 165 -2.72 7.95 -2.61
C ALA A 165 -3.28 8.70 -3.84
N LEU A 166 -2.40 9.18 -4.73
CA LEU A 166 -2.78 9.92 -5.94
C LEU A 166 -3.49 9.03 -6.96
N SER A 167 -3.00 7.80 -7.18
CA SER A 167 -3.68 6.84 -8.08
C SER A 167 -5.07 6.47 -7.58
N ALA A 168 -5.24 6.28 -6.26
CA ALA A 168 -6.55 6.02 -5.67
C ALA A 168 -7.52 7.20 -5.86
N LEU A 169 -7.06 8.45 -5.70
CA LEU A 169 -7.87 9.65 -5.96
C LEU A 169 -8.23 9.82 -7.44
N ALA A 170 -7.27 9.55 -8.33
CA ALA A 170 -7.40 9.73 -9.77
C ALA A 170 -8.31 8.68 -10.41
N PHE A 171 -8.28 7.43 -9.94
CA PHE A 171 -8.96 6.31 -10.59
C PHE A 171 -10.48 6.55 -10.81
N PRO A 172 -11.28 7.01 -9.82
CA PRO A 172 -12.69 7.32 -10.06
C PRO A 172 -12.92 8.41 -11.11
N ILE A 173 -12.06 9.43 -11.17
CA ILE A 173 -12.15 10.53 -12.15
C ILE A 173 -11.86 10.01 -13.55
N VAL A 174 -10.75 9.26 -13.70
CA VAL A 174 -10.33 8.68 -14.97
C VAL A 174 -11.37 7.69 -15.48
N LEU A 175 -11.93 6.86 -14.59
CA LEU A 175 -13.00 5.94 -14.95
C LEU A 175 -14.25 6.69 -15.42
N ALA A 176 -14.66 7.75 -14.73
CA ALA A 176 -15.80 8.56 -15.14
C ALA A 176 -15.58 9.22 -16.51
N ALA A 177 -14.38 9.78 -16.75
CA ALA A 177 -14.01 10.36 -18.03
C ALA A 177 -14.00 9.31 -19.16
N PHE A 178 -13.47 8.11 -18.88
CA PHE A 178 -13.47 6.99 -19.82
C PHE A 178 -14.90 6.55 -20.19
N LEU A 179 -15.77 6.37 -19.18
CA LEU A 179 -17.17 6.00 -19.41
C LEU A 179 -17.93 7.09 -20.18
N TRP A 180 -17.72 8.36 -19.83
CA TRP A 180 -18.30 9.49 -20.54
C TRP A 180 -17.86 9.53 -22.01
N SER A 181 -16.57 9.33 -22.26
CA SER A 181 -16.02 9.26 -23.62
C SER A 181 -16.60 8.09 -24.41
N GLY A 182 -16.81 6.93 -23.78
CA GLY A 182 -17.49 5.79 -24.39
C GLY A 182 -18.95 6.07 -24.74
N LEU A 183 -19.71 6.69 -23.81
CA LEU A 183 -21.12 7.02 -23.99
C LEU A 183 -21.37 8.10 -25.06
N THR A 184 -20.43 9.03 -25.21
CA THR A 184 -20.51 10.13 -26.19
C THR A 184 -19.88 9.79 -27.54
N GLY A 185 -19.34 8.57 -27.70
CA GLY A 185 -18.67 8.11 -28.91
C GLY A 185 -17.24 8.66 -29.09
N GLY A 186 -16.75 9.50 -28.18
CA GLY A 186 -15.41 10.06 -28.20
C GLY A 186 -14.30 9.01 -28.14
N LEU A 187 -14.55 7.86 -27.50
CA LEU A 187 -13.58 6.76 -27.41
C LEU A 187 -13.27 6.13 -28.78
N PHE A 188 -14.23 6.20 -29.71
CA PHE A 188 -14.13 5.64 -31.07
C PHE A 188 -13.98 6.72 -32.14
N ALA A 189 -13.88 7.99 -31.73
CA ALA A 189 -13.64 9.08 -32.66
C ALA A 189 -12.25 8.90 -33.30
N ALA A 190 -12.17 9.14 -34.61
CA ALA A 190 -10.89 9.13 -35.30
C ALA A 190 -10.03 10.28 -34.76
N PRO A 191 -8.73 10.04 -34.46
CA PRO A 191 -7.84 11.11 -34.04
C PRO A 191 -7.79 12.23 -35.07
N THR A 192 -7.84 13.47 -34.59
CA THR A 192 -7.86 14.68 -35.43
C THR A 192 -6.48 15.08 -35.94
N GLY A 193 -5.42 14.48 -35.41
CA GLY A 193 -4.03 14.72 -35.81
C GLY A 193 -3.04 13.77 -35.16
N VAL A 194 -1.75 13.93 -35.46
CA VAL A 194 -0.69 13.03 -34.99
C VAL A 194 -0.52 13.06 -33.47
N ALA A 195 -0.58 14.25 -32.86
CA ALA A 195 -0.46 14.39 -31.40
C ALA A 195 -1.64 13.73 -30.67
N ASP A 196 -2.85 13.91 -31.20
CA ASP A 196 -4.08 13.29 -30.69
C ASP A 196 -3.99 11.77 -30.80
N ALA A 197 -3.56 11.24 -31.97
CA ALA A 197 -3.36 9.81 -32.17
C ALA A 197 -2.32 9.22 -31.21
N ALA A 198 -1.22 9.93 -30.97
CA ALA A 198 -0.19 9.49 -30.02
C ALA A 198 -0.70 9.46 -28.57
N LEU A 199 -1.47 10.48 -28.16
CA LEU A 199 -2.11 10.53 -26.85
C LEU A 199 -3.13 9.40 -26.68
N THR A 200 -4.00 9.18 -27.67
CA THR A 200 -4.97 8.08 -27.66
C THR A 200 -4.27 6.73 -27.55
N ALA A 201 -3.23 6.49 -28.38
CA ALA A 201 -2.44 5.27 -28.33
C ALA A 201 -1.76 5.07 -26.96
N PHE A 202 -1.20 6.13 -26.39
CA PHE A 202 -0.61 6.10 -25.05
C PHE A 202 -1.64 5.75 -23.98
N HIS A 203 -2.84 6.32 -24.02
CA HIS A 203 -3.91 6.02 -23.07
C HIS A 203 -4.37 4.56 -23.16
N PHE A 204 -4.55 4.01 -24.38
CA PHE A 204 -4.89 2.60 -24.56
C PHE A 204 -3.76 1.67 -24.11
N ALA A 205 -2.51 1.98 -24.44
CA ALA A 205 -1.35 1.22 -23.99
C ALA A 205 -1.26 1.22 -22.45
N ASN A 206 -1.41 2.38 -21.83
CA ASN A 206 -1.42 2.51 -20.37
C ASN A 206 -2.55 1.70 -19.72
N LEU A 207 -3.76 1.74 -20.31
CA LEU A 207 -4.90 0.95 -19.83
C LEU A 207 -4.60 -0.55 -19.92
N ILE A 208 -4.19 -1.04 -21.09
CA ILE A 208 -3.93 -2.47 -21.32
C ILE A 208 -2.78 -2.96 -20.45
N LEU A 209 -1.63 -2.27 -20.48
CA LEU A 209 -0.44 -2.67 -19.72
C LEU A 209 -0.67 -2.56 -18.20
N GLY A 210 -1.37 -1.52 -17.74
CA GLY A 210 -1.69 -1.37 -16.32
C GLY A 210 -2.61 -2.47 -15.80
N PHE A 211 -3.69 -2.80 -16.53
CA PHE A 211 -4.57 -3.90 -16.16
C PHE A 211 -3.88 -5.27 -16.27
N ALA A 212 -3.11 -5.51 -17.33
CA ALA A 212 -2.36 -6.75 -17.49
C ALA A 212 -1.32 -6.94 -16.38
N GLY A 213 -0.59 -5.87 -16.01
CA GLY A 213 0.37 -5.88 -14.91
C GLY A 213 -0.30 -6.20 -13.57
N ALA A 214 -1.43 -5.56 -13.27
CA ALA A 214 -2.19 -5.85 -12.06
C ALA A 214 -2.71 -7.30 -12.00
N LEU A 215 -3.19 -7.84 -13.12
CA LEU A 215 -3.62 -9.23 -13.21
C LEU A 215 -2.45 -10.19 -13.05
N ALA A 216 -1.29 -9.89 -13.63
CA ALA A 216 -0.07 -10.68 -13.50
C ALA A 216 0.43 -10.73 -12.04
N CYS A 217 0.51 -9.57 -11.37
CA CYS A 217 0.84 -9.51 -9.94
C CYS A 217 -0.18 -10.29 -9.10
N GLY A 218 -1.47 -10.11 -9.38
CA GLY A 218 -2.54 -10.82 -8.68
C GLY A 218 -2.44 -12.33 -8.87
N TRP A 219 -2.10 -12.78 -10.09
CA TRP A 219 -1.90 -14.18 -10.42
C TRP A 219 -0.68 -14.77 -9.71
N MET A 220 0.44 -14.07 -9.68
CA MET A 220 1.63 -14.50 -8.91
C MET A 220 1.31 -14.66 -7.43
N GLY A 221 0.46 -13.78 -6.87
CA GLY A 221 -0.05 -13.91 -5.51
C GLY A 221 -0.91 -15.16 -5.31
N VAL A 222 -1.73 -15.51 -6.31
CA VAL A 222 -2.55 -16.72 -6.28
C VAL A 222 -1.69 -17.98 -6.35
N ASP A 223 -0.85 -18.09 -7.37
CA ASP A 223 -0.02 -19.27 -7.65
C ASP A 223 0.89 -19.64 -6.48
N ARG A 224 1.47 -18.64 -5.82
CA ARG A 224 2.41 -18.88 -4.71
C ARG A 224 1.73 -19.24 -3.39
N ARG A 225 0.53 -18.72 -3.10
CA ARG A 225 0.01 -18.66 -1.71
C ARG A 225 -1.51 -18.69 -1.53
N LEU A 226 -2.33 -18.57 -2.58
CA LEU A 226 -3.79 -18.63 -2.46
C LEU A 226 -4.38 -19.84 -3.19
N PRO A 227 -5.54 -20.34 -2.75
CA PRO A 227 -6.23 -21.37 -3.50
C PRO A 227 -6.71 -20.81 -4.84
N GLY A 228 -6.46 -21.55 -5.94
CA GLY A 228 -6.74 -21.12 -7.33
C GLY A 228 -8.19 -20.67 -7.60
N ARG A 229 -9.15 -21.06 -6.74
CA ARG A 229 -10.53 -20.55 -6.76
C ARG A 229 -10.64 -19.01 -6.59
N LEU A 230 -9.62 -18.34 -6.04
CA LEU A 230 -9.58 -16.88 -5.96
C LEU A 230 -9.14 -16.20 -7.26
N ALA A 231 -8.62 -16.94 -8.24
CA ALA A 231 -8.16 -16.36 -9.51
C ALA A 231 -9.26 -15.60 -10.25
N LEU A 232 -10.50 -16.13 -10.25
CA LEU A 232 -11.65 -15.46 -10.85
C LEU A 232 -12.01 -14.14 -10.16
N SER A 233 -11.64 -13.99 -8.88
CA SER A 233 -11.85 -12.73 -8.15
C SER A 233 -10.87 -11.63 -8.61
N LEU A 234 -9.85 -11.93 -9.42
CA LEU A 234 -9.00 -10.89 -10.02
C LEU A 234 -9.76 -10.03 -11.04
N VAL A 235 -10.81 -10.55 -11.66
CA VAL A 235 -11.67 -9.78 -12.60
C VAL A 235 -12.38 -8.62 -11.88
N THR A 236 -12.54 -8.70 -10.56
CA THR A 236 -13.24 -7.67 -9.77
C THR A 236 -12.30 -6.60 -9.21
N LEU A 237 -11.01 -6.61 -9.59
CA LEU A 237 -10.02 -5.59 -9.24
C LEU A 237 -10.43 -4.14 -9.56
N PRO A 238 -10.99 -3.80 -10.74
CA PRO A 238 -11.43 -2.43 -10.99
C PRO A 238 -12.55 -1.96 -10.06
N ILE A 239 -13.46 -2.85 -9.65
CA ILE A 239 -14.47 -2.54 -8.62
C ILE A 239 -13.78 -2.28 -7.27
N TYR A 240 -12.79 -3.10 -6.94
CA TYR A 240 -12.00 -2.92 -5.73
C TYR A 240 -11.25 -1.57 -5.71
N TRP A 241 -10.59 -1.19 -6.81
CA TRP A 241 -9.92 0.10 -6.94
C TRP A 241 -10.88 1.28 -6.82
N LEU A 242 -12.10 1.15 -7.34
CA LEU A 242 -13.14 2.16 -7.13
C LEU A 242 -13.47 2.32 -5.64
N LEU A 243 -13.64 1.22 -4.90
CA LEU A 243 -13.87 1.27 -3.45
C LEU A 243 -12.69 1.91 -2.70
N VAL A 244 -11.45 1.64 -3.13
CA VAL A 244 -10.25 2.28 -2.55
C VAL A 244 -10.24 3.77 -2.86
N GLY A 245 -10.64 4.17 -4.07
CA GLY A 245 -10.79 5.57 -4.45
C GLY A 245 -11.84 6.28 -3.61
N LEU A 246 -12.99 5.65 -3.32
CA LEU A 246 -13.98 6.20 -2.39
C LEU A 246 -13.39 6.41 -0.98
N ALA A 247 -12.60 5.44 -0.49
CA ALA A 247 -11.90 5.58 0.78
C ALA A 247 -10.86 6.73 0.76
N ALA A 248 -10.17 6.93 -0.36
CA ALA A 248 -9.19 7.99 -0.55
C ALA A 248 -9.85 9.38 -0.60
N TRP A 249 -10.96 9.53 -1.33
CA TRP A 249 -11.74 10.77 -1.33
C TRP A 249 -12.31 11.10 0.04
N ARG A 250 -12.85 10.09 0.75
CA ARG A 250 -13.28 10.25 2.14
C ARG A 250 -12.14 10.71 3.05
N ALA A 251 -10.95 10.14 2.89
CA ALA A 251 -9.75 10.55 3.63
C ALA A 251 -9.34 11.99 3.32
N LEU A 252 -9.37 12.38 2.04
CA LEU A 252 -9.07 13.74 1.61
C LEU A 252 -10.03 14.74 2.26
N PHE A 253 -11.33 14.48 2.23
CA PHE A 253 -12.32 15.35 2.90
C PHE A 253 -12.10 15.44 4.41
N GLN A 254 -11.75 14.34 5.07
CA GLN A 254 -11.38 14.37 6.49
C GLN A 254 -10.17 15.27 6.75
N ILE A 255 -9.12 15.20 5.91
CA ILE A 255 -7.93 16.05 6.01
C ILE A 255 -8.30 17.52 5.80
N LEU A 256 -9.09 17.83 4.76
CA LEU A 256 -9.55 19.19 4.47
C LEU A 256 -10.43 19.76 5.58
N ALA A 257 -11.17 18.91 6.28
CA ALA A 257 -11.95 19.26 7.47
C ALA A 257 -11.10 19.33 8.77
N GLY A 258 -9.78 19.23 8.69
CA GLY A 258 -8.87 19.30 9.83
C GLY A 258 -8.78 18.01 10.68
N GLN A 259 -9.37 16.90 10.25
CA GLN A 259 -9.41 15.62 10.96
C GLN A 259 -8.23 14.69 10.59
N THR A 260 -7.04 15.26 10.47
CA THR A 260 -5.79 14.57 10.08
C THR A 260 -5.43 13.44 11.03
N HIS A 261 -5.66 13.63 12.32
CA HIS A 261 -5.24 12.73 13.41
C HIS A 261 -6.37 11.81 13.92
N SER A 262 -7.59 11.97 13.38
CA SER A 262 -8.76 11.21 13.86
C SER A 262 -8.65 9.74 13.46
N TRP A 263 -8.58 8.86 14.46
CA TRP A 263 -8.55 7.41 14.26
C TRP A 263 -9.94 6.78 14.47
N GLU A 264 -10.55 6.37 13.36
CA GLU A 264 -11.74 5.53 13.37
C GLU A 264 -11.38 4.07 13.72
N LYS A 265 -11.43 3.74 15.01
CA LYS A 265 -11.12 2.39 15.51
C LYS A 265 -12.10 1.36 14.93
N THR A 266 -11.56 0.23 14.49
CA THR A 266 -12.34 -0.92 14.06
C THR A 266 -12.43 -1.94 15.19
N PRO A 267 -13.56 -2.66 15.34
CA PRO A 267 -13.67 -3.77 16.27
C PRO A 267 -12.70 -4.90 15.87
N HIS A 268 -12.13 -5.60 16.85
CA HIS A 268 -11.21 -6.74 16.67
C HIS A 268 -11.82 -8.00 17.30
N GLY A 269 -11.45 -9.19 16.80
CA GLY A 269 -11.88 -10.47 17.37
C GLY A 269 -13.31 -10.87 16.98
N LEU A 270 -13.79 -10.43 15.82
CA LEU A 270 -15.12 -10.79 15.30
C LEU A 270 -15.09 -12.11 14.52
N SER A 271 -13.92 -12.49 14.01
CA SER A 271 -13.68 -13.76 13.35
C SER A 271 -13.80 -14.91 14.36
N ARG A 272 -14.49 -15.99 13.95
CA ARG A 272 -14.81 -17.12 14.85
C ARG A 272 -13.62 -18.04 15.14
N ARG A 273 -12.45 -17.83 14.50
CA ARG A 273 -11.25 -18.62 14.80
C ARG A 273 -10.47 -17.92 15.91
N ARG A 274 -10.55 -18.44 17.15
CA ARG A 274 -9.43 -18.26 18.09
C ARG A 274 -8.27 -19.07 17.52
N ALA A 275 -7.08 -18.48 17.44
CA ALA A 275 -5.88 -19.24 17.20
C ALA A 275 -5.87 -20.42 18.19
N THR A 276 -5.83 -21.66 17.69
CA THR A 276 -5.57 -22.82 18.55
C THR A 276 -4.22 -22.52 19.18
N PRO A 277 -4.11 -22.45 20.52
CA PRO A 277 -2.82 -22.26 21.16
C PRO A 277 -1.85 -23.31 20.62
N LEU A 278 -0.65 -22.90 20.21
CA LEU A 278 0.41 -23.88 19.96
C LEU A 278 0.52 -24.73 21.23
N GLN A 279 0.27 -26.03 21.12
CA GLN A 279 0.52 -26.93 22.23
C GLN A 279 2.02 -26.86 22.56
N PRO A 280 2.38 -26.71 23.84
CA PRO A 280 3.77 -26.50 24.27
C PRO A 280 4.68 -27.66 23.87
#